data_AF-A0A0F7VPL3-F1
#
_entry.id   AF-A0A0F7VPL3-F1
#
_cell.length_a   1.000
_cell.length_b   1.000
_cell.length_c   1.000
_cell.angle_alpha   90.00
_cell.angle_beta   90.00
_cell.angle_gamma   90.00
#
_symmetry.space_group_name_H-M   'P 1'
#
loop_
_entity.id
_entity.type
_entity.pdbx_description
1 polymer ?
#
loop_
_entity_poly.entity_id
_entity_poly.type
_entity_poly.pdbx_seq_one_letter_code
_entity_poly.pdbx_strand_id
1 'polypeptide(L)' 'MLWSDPENEPPEDLRETQARVRRMGVLLALAMVLAMIVIGVR' A
#
# COMPACT_ATOMS: atom_id res chain seq x y z
N MET A 1 28.96 -1.37 -19.17
CA MET A 1 27.87 -2.15 -18.58
C MET A 1 27.49 -1.53 -17.25
N LEU A 2 26.83 -0.37 -17.32
CA LEU A 2 26.29 0.36 -16.18
C LEU A 2 24.77 0.29 -16.33
N TRP A 3 24.17 -0.76 -15.76
CA TRP A 3 22.77 -1.17 -15.94
C TRP A 3 22.54 -2.12 -17.12
N SER A 4 22.68 -3.41 -16.84
CA SER A 4 21.93 -4.44 -17.56
C SER A 4 21.10 -5.12 -16.49
N ASP A 5 19.88 -4.59 -16.34
CA ASP A 5 18.86 -5.04 -15.40
C ASP A 5 18.85 -6.57 -15.36
N PRO A 6 19.12 -7.19 -14.21
CA PRO A 6 18.67 -8.56 -14.04
C PRO A 6 17.16 -8.51 -14.28
N GLU A 7 16.66 -9.44 -15.09
CA GLU A 7 15.27 -9.80 -15.18
C GLU A 7 14.81 -10.23 -13.77
N ASN A 8 14.54 -9.23 -12.95
CA ASN A 8 14.27 -9.32 -11.52
C ASN A 8 12.92 -8.64 -11.33
N GLU A 9 11.97 -9.02 -12.18
CA GLU A 9 10.57 -8.76 -11.90
C GLU A 9 10.32 -9.36 -10.51
N PRO A 10 9.88 -8.54 -9.54
CA PRO A 10 9.68 -9.02 -8.19
C PRO A 10 8.72 -10.22 -8.25
N PRO A 11 9.03 -11.33 -7.56
CA PRO A 11 8.25 -12.55 -7.63
C PRO A 11 6.76 -12.27 -7.42
N GLU A 12 5.90 -13.00 -8.14
CA GLU A 12 4.45 -12.74 -8.17
C GLU A 12 3.84 -12.61 -6.76
N ASP A 13 4.30 -13.44 -5.82
CA ASP A 13 3.91 -13.39 -4.41
C ASP A 13 4.17 -12.03 -3.75
N LEU A 14 5.29 -11.38 -4.05
CA LEU A 14 5.63 -10.05 -3.54
C LEU A 14 4.78 -8.97 -4.19
N ARG A 15 4.45 -9.11 -5.47
CA ARG A 15 3.57 -8.17 -6.19
C ARG A 15 2.14 -8.24 -5.66
N GLU A 16 1.63 -9.44 -5.42
CA GLU A 16 0.30 -9.64 -4.85
C GLU A 16 0.25 -9.13 -3.40
N THR A 17 1.29 -9.40 -2.62
CA THR A 17 1.42 -8.88 -1.25
C THR A 17 1.49 -7.36 -1.24
N GLN A 18 2.27 -6.73 -2.13
CA GLN A 18 2.30 -5.27 -2.26
C GLN A 18 0.93 -4.69 -2.61
N ALA A 19 0.20 -5.30 -3.54
CA ALA A 19 -1.14 -4.85 -3.89
C ALA A 19 -2.11 -4.95 -2.69
N ARG A 20 -2.05 -6.05 -1.94
CA ARG A 20 -2.87 -6.29 -0.74
C ARG A 20 -2.51 -5.31 0.39
N VAL A 21 -1.21 -5.10 0.64
CA VAL A 21 -0.70 -4.13 1.63
C VAL A 21 -1.10 -2.70 1.27
N ARG A 22 -1.01 -2.32 -0.01
CA ARG A 22 -1.42 -0.98 -0.46
C ARG A 22 -2.91 -0.75 -0.27
N ARG A 23 -3.75 -1.76 -0.56
CA ARG A 23 -5.19 -1.70 -0.31
C ARG A 23 -5.49 -1.58 1.19
N MET A 24 -4.84 -2.37 2.03
CA MET A 24 -5.00 -2.31 3.49
C MET A 24 -4.56 -0.95 4.05
N GLY A 25 -3.45 -0.39 3.55
CA GLY A 25 -2.97 0.93 3.95
C GLY A 25 -3.96 2.04 3.60
N VAL A 26 -4.58 1.98 2.42
CA VAL A 26 -5.64 2.93 2.03
C VAL A 26 -6.86 2.80 2.95
N LEU A 27 -7.29 1.59 3.29
CA LEU A 27 -8.41 1.37 4.21
C LEU A 27 -8.11 1.92 5.61
N LEU A 28 -6.90 1.70 6.12
CA LEU A 28 -6.44 2.26 7.40
C LEU A 28 -6.41 3.80 7.37
N ALA A 29 -5.90 4.40 6.30
CA ALA A 29 -5.90 5.85 6.14
C ALA A 29 -7.32 6.42 6.10
N LEU A 30 -8.24 5.76 5.38
CA LEU A 30 -9.66 6.12 5.35
C LEU A 30 -10.30 6.03 6.73
N ALA A 31 -10.03 4.95 7.48
CA ALA A 31 -10.53 4.78 8.83
C ALA A 31 -10.04 5.87 9.79
N MET A 32 -8.76 6.27 9.70
CA MET A 32 -8.20 7.38 10.48
C MET A 32 -8.87 8.71 10.15
N VAL A 33 -9.09 9.02 8.87
CA VAL A 33 -9.78 10.24 8.45
C VAL A 33 -11.22 10.26 8.96
N LEU A 34 -11.95 9.15 8.85
CA LEU A 34 -13.30 9.03 9.39
C LEU A 34 -13.32 9.21 10.90
N ALA A 35 -12.38 8.59 11.62
CA ALA A 35 -12.26 8.76 13.07
C ALA A 35 -12.01 10.23 13.45
N MET A 36 -11.13 10.93 12.72
CA MET A 36 -10.91 12.36 12.93
C MET A 36 -12.18 13.19 12.71
N ILE A 37 -12.96 12.89 11.67
CA ILE A 37 -14.23 13.58 11.42
C ILE A 37 -15.22 13.31 12.55
N VAL A 38 -15.38 12.04 12.96
CA VAL A 38 -16.31 11.68 14.04
C VAL A 38 -15.93 12.34 15.36
N ILE A 39 -14.64 12.40 15.69
CA ILE A 39 -14.15 13.07 16.90
C ILE A 39 -14.32 14.58 16.80
N GLY A 40 -14.06 15.18 15.64
CA GLY A 40 -14.15 16.63 15.45
C GLY A 40 -15.57 17.17 15.30
N VAL A 41 -16.53 16.31 14.95
CA VAL A 41 -17.95 16.66 14.79
C VAL A 41 -18.78 16.35 16.05
N ARG A 42 -18.26 15.52 16.96
CA ARG A 42 -18.90 15.20 18.25
C ARG A 42 -18.52 16.20 19.34
#